data_AF-A0A8X6USC7-F1
#
_entry.id   AF-A0A8X6USC7-F1
#
_cell.length_a   1.000
_cell.length_b   1.000
_cell.length_c   1.000
_cell.angle_alpha   90.00
_cell.angle_beta   90.00
_cell.angle_gamma   90.00
#
_symmetry.space_group_name_H-M   'P 1'
#
loop_
_entity.id
_entity.type
_entity.pdbx_description
1 polymer ?
#
loop_
_entity_poly.entity_id
_entity_poly.type
_entity_poly.pdbx_seq_one_letter_code
_entity_poly.pdbx_strand_id
1 'polypeptide(L)'
;MCIGQAEPLNEGHLCVISDTSGCLDDQQETSESQMNCSVMMSPELSDEQRNKLSELLRKFSGLFTKTDKSTAAKTNVKHRIFTGDHAPINQRAYRVSPTERRIIHEEVQKMLDEGIVQPSESPWSSPVVLVRKRR
;
A
#
# COMPACT_ATOMS: atom_id res chain seq x y z
N MET A 1 -22.35 -7.32 14.79
CA MET A 1 -21.38 -6.39 14.18
C MET A 1 -20.02 -6.81 14.69
N CYS A 2 -19.24 -7.57 13.90
CA CYS A 2 -17.96 -8.10 14.35
C CYS A 2 -16.87 -7.05 14.12
N ILE A 3 -16.35 -6.49 15.21
CA ILE A 3 -15.26 -5.54 15.22
C ILE A 3 -13.97 -6.37 15.20
N GLY A 4 -13.13 -6.21 14.18
CA GLY A 4 -11.84 -6.90 14.12
C GLY A 4 -10.93 -6.44 15.26
N GLN A 5 -10.24 -7.39 15.91
CA GLN A 5 -9.24 -7.09 16.92
C GLN A 5 -7.85 -7.10 16.28
N ALA A 6 -7.01 -6.13 16.64
CA ALA A 6 -5.62 -6.02 16.22
C ALA A 6 -4.75 -6.42 17.42
N GLU A 7 -3.88 -7.42 17.23
CA GLU A 7 -2.97 -7.88 18.27
C GLU A 7 -1.52 -7.58 17.85
N PRO A 8 -0.67 -7.07 18.76
CA PRO A 8 0.76 -6.93 18.51
C PRO A 8 1.43 -8.31 18.37
N LEU A 9 2.55 -8.37 17.66
CA LEU A 9 3.36 -9.58 17.56
C LEU A 9 3.89 -9.97 18.95
N ASN A 10 3.85 -11.26 19.27
CA ASN A 10 4.37 -11.80 20.52
C ASN A 10 5.90 -11.61 20.63
N GLU A 11 6.37 -11.30 21.84
CA GLU A 11 7.74 -10.87 22.18
C GLU A 11 8.84 -11.96 22.00
N GLY A 12 8.60 -13.02 21.22
CA GLY A 12 9.59 -14.06 20.91
C GLY A 12 10.55 -13.69 19.76
N HIS A 13 10.28 -12.60 19.05
CA HIS A 13 11.16 -12.03 18.03
C HIS A 13 11.35 -10.52 18.27
N LEU A 14 11.90 -10.20 19.44
CA LEU A 14 12.40 -8.87 19.72
C LEU A 14 13.77 -8.73 19.04
N CYS A 15 13.84 -8.13 17.85
CA CYS A 15 15.09 -7.50 17.45
C CYS A 15 15.26 -6.30 18.38
N VAL A 16 16.13 -6.47 19.37
CA VAL A 16 16.48 -5.46 20.37
C VAL A 16 17.00 -4.22 19.63
N ILE A 17 16.28 -3.10 19.72
CA ILE A 17 16.89 -1.79 19.45
C ILE A 17 17.53 -1.37 20.77
N SER A 18 18.72 -1.90 21.04
CA SER A 18 19.57 -1.43 22.13
C SER A 18 20.55 -0.42 21.57
N ASP A 19 20.37 0.81 22.04
CA ASP A 19 21.30 1.93 22.21
C ASP A 19 22.37 2.23 21.14
N THR A 20 22.32 3.49 20.72
CA THR A 20 23.31 4.21 19.94
C THR A 20 24.71 4.18 20.58
N SER A 21 25.67 3.45 20.00
CA SER A 21 27.10 3.85 19.99
C SER A 21 27.94 3.01 19.02
N GLY A 22 28.55 3.68 18.02
CA GLY A 22 29.71 3.21 17.24
C GLY A 22 29.43 2.34 16.01
N CYS A 23 29.35 2.92 14.81
CA CYS A 23 30.39 2.89 13.73
C CYS A 23 30.32 1.63 12.84
N LEU A 24 30.39 1.64 11.50
CA LEU A 24 30.48 2.63 10.41
C LEU A 24 30.06 1.90 9.10
N ASP A 25 29.58 2.69 8.14
CA ASP A 25 29.51 2.46 6.69
C ASP A 25 28.83 1.22 6.11
N ASP A 26 27.62 1.44 5.58
CA ASP A 26 27.29 0.95 4.24
C ASP A 26 26.60 2.10 3.48
N GLN A 27 27.41 2.92 2.82
CA GLN A 27 26.93 3.82 1.78
C GLN A 27 26.53 2.95 0.58
N GLN A 28 25.23 2.73 0.42
CA GLN A 28 24.64 2.59 -0.91
C GLN A 28 23.77 3.79 -1.20
N GLU A 29 24.32 4.66 -2.04
CA GLU A 29 23.66 5.76 -2.72
C GLU A 29 22.29 5.31 -3.25
N THR A 30 21.21 5.82 -2.66
CA THR A 30 19.94 5.91 -3.38
C THR A 30 19.70 7.37 -3.69
N SER A 31 20.16 7.76 -4.88
CA SER A 31 19.85 9.00 -5.60
C SER A 31 18.67 9.75 -5.00
N GLU A 32 18.93 10.95 -4.48
CA GLU A 32 17.92 11.92 -4.07
C GLU A 32 16.97 12.20 -5.24
N SER A 33 15.96 11.37 -5.37
CA SER A 33 14.96 11.47 -6.43
C SER A 33 14.05 12.63 -6.03
N GLN A 34 14.37 13.82 -6.55
CA GLN A 34 13.59 15.04 -6.37
C GLN A 34 12.14 14.76 -6.75
N MET A 35 11.21 14.99 -5.82
CA MET A 35 9.78 14.98 -6.17
C MET A 35 9.49 16.12 -7.14
N ASN A 36 8.87 15.79 -8.27
CA ASN A 36 8.33 16.79 -9.17
C ASN A 36 7.02 17.37 -8.60
N CYS A 37 7.15 18.32 -7.68
CA CYS A 37 6.02 18.98 -7.03
C CYS A 37 5.21 19.89 -7.98
N SER A 38 5.63 20.06 -9.24
CA SER A 38 4.98 20.97 -10.19
C SER A 38 3.51 20.63 -10.47
N VAL A 39 3.13 19.35 -10.35
CA VAL A 39 1.73 18.89 -10.50
C VAL A 39 0.83 19.37 -9.36
N MET A 40 1.38 19.68 -8.18
CA MET A 40 0.62 20.19 -7.03
C MET A 40 0.54 21.73 -6.97
N MET A 41 1.15 22.44 -7.92
CA MET A 41 1.23 23.89 -7.90
C MET A 41 0.17 24.47 -8.84
N SER A 42 -0.86 25.13 -8.27
CA SER A 42 -1.87 25.83 -9.08
C SER A 42 -1.24 27.03 -9.81
N PRO A 43 -1.64 27.31 -11.06
CA PRO A 43 -1.20 28.50 -11.80
C PRO A 43 -1.65 29.82 -11.17
N GLU A 44 -2.68 29.80 -10.32
CA GLU A 44 -3.31 30.99 -9.72
C GLU A 44 -2.64 31.47 -8.41
N LEU A 45 -1.55 30.82 -7.98
CA LEU A 45 -0.84 31.17 -6.76
C LEU A 45 0.05 32.41 -6.96
N SER A 46 0.04 33.32 -5.99
CA SER A 46 1.04 34.38 -5.92
C SER A 46 2.44 33.80 -5.67
N ASP A 47 3.48 34.55 -6.00
CA ASP A 47 4.87 34.09 -5.79
C ASP A 47 5.17 33.79 -4.32
N GLU A 48 4.59 34.55 -3.39
CA GLU A 48 4.74 34.29 -1.96
C GLU A 48 4.07 32.98 -1.53
N GLN A 49 2.86 32.71 -2.03
CA GLN A 49 2.15 31.44 -1.76
C GLN A 49 2.88 30.25 -2.37
N ARG A 50 3.41 30.43 -3.58
CA ARG A 50 4.21 29.43 -4.30
C ARG A 50 5.45 29.05 -3.51
N ASN A 51 6.15 30.03 -2.94
CA ASN A 51 7.34 29.80 -2.12
C ASN A 51 7.02 29.10 -0.79
N LYS A 52 5.94 29.50 -0.11
CA LYS A 52 5.50 28.82 1.13
C LYS A 52 5.10 27.36 0.87
N LEU A 53 4.40 27.11 -0.24
CA LEU A 53 3.97 25.76 -0.61
C LEU A 53 5.17 24.87 -0.98
N SER A 54 6.13 25.39 -1.75
CA SER A 54 7.32 24.63 -2.14
C SER A 54 8.17 24.26 -0.93
N GLU A 55 8.32 25.18 0.03
CA GLU A 55 9.00 24.91 1.28
C GLU A 55 8.32 23.81 2.08
N LEU A 56 6.98 23.83 2.16
CA LEU A 56 6.19 22.84 2.88
C LEU A 56 6.26 21.45 2.22
N LEU A 57 6.13 21.39 0.88
CA LEU A 57 6.25 20.14 0.13
C LEU A 57 7.64 19.52 0.25
N ARG A 58 8.69 20.36 0.26
CA ARG A 58 10.07 19.91 0.51
C ARG A 58 10.24 19.40 1.94
N LYS A 59 9.69 20.13 2.92
CA LYS A 59 9.76 19.76 4.35
C LYS A 59 9.09 18.42 4.63
N PHE A 60 7.97 18.13 3.98
CA PHE A 60 7.19 16.91 4.17
C PHE A 60 7.26 15.96 2.98
N SER A 61 8.35 15.99 2.21
CA SER A 61 8.50 15.17 1.00
C SER A 61 8.39 13.67 1.27
N GLY A 62 8.71 13.21 2.48
CA GLY A 62 8.56 11.81 2.89
C GLY A 62 7.12 11.34 3.10
N LEU A 63 6.14 12.25 3.19
CA LEU A 63 4.73 11.90 3.37
C LEU A 63 4.02 11.55 2.07
N PHE A 64 4.58 11.96 0.93
CA PHE A 64 3.97 11.73 -0.36
C PHE A 64 4.59 10.50 -1.02
N THR A 65 3.77 9.70 -1.67
CA THR A 65 4.25 8.55 -2.44
C THR A 65 4.72 9.06 -3.81
N LYS A 66 5.96 8.74 -4.19
CA LYS A 66 6.55 9.13 -5.50
C LYS A 66 5.92 8.40 -6.68
N THR A 67 5.13 7.38 -6.43
CA THR A 67 4.53 6.50 -7.45
C THR A 67 3.17 6.04 -6.96
N ASP A 68 2.23 5.78 -7.86
CA ASP A 68 0.94 5.13 -7.57
C ASP A 68 1.09 3.69 -7.04
N LYS A 69 2.33 3.19 -6.94
CA LYS A 69 2.66 1.92 -6.30
C LYS A 69 2.30 2.08 -4.83
N SER A 70 1.22 1.41 -4.45
CA SER A 70 0.85 1.23 -3.07
C SER A 70 2.04 0.59 -2.39
N THR A 71 2.81 1.39 -1.64
CA THR A 71 3.82 0.84 -0.75
C THR A 71 2.99 0.11 0.28
N ALA A 72 2.84 -1.21 0.13
CA ALA A 72 2.19 -2.05 1.11
C ALA A 72 2.72 -1.59 2.46
N ALA A 73 1.88 -0.91 3.24
CA ALA A 73 2.33 -0.25 4.45
C ALA A 73 2.93 -1.36 5.30
N LYS A 74 4.24 -1.34 5.52
CA LYS A 74 4.94 -2.31 6.35
C LYS A 74 4.53 -2.03 7.79
N THR A 75 3.30 -2.39 8.13
CA THR A 75 2.78 -2.30 9.49
C THR A 75 3.17 -3.58 10.19
N ASN A 76 3.69 -3.45 11.41
CA ASN A 76 4.07 -4.60 12.24
C ASN A 76 2.86 -5.23 12.95
N VAL A 77 1.63 -4.97 12.46
CA VAL A 77 0.38 -5.35 13.11
C VAL A 77 -0.42 -6.23 12.15
N LYS A 78 -0.82 -7.40 12.63
CA LYS A 78 -1.70 -8.31 11.90
C LYS A 78 -3.12 -8.17 12.41
N HIS A 79 -4.07 -8.02 11.49
CA HIS A 79 -5.49 -8.00 11.84
C HIS A 79 -6.06 -9.41 11.80
N ARG A 80 -6.82 -9.81 12.81
CA ARG A 80 -7.58 -11.06 12.81
C ARG A 80 -9.05 -10.75 12.59
N ILE A 81 -9.62 -11.34 11.54
CA ILE A 81 -11.06 -11.29 11.27
C ILE A 81 -11.71 -12.49 11.97
N PHE A 82 -12.59 -12.23 12.94
CA PHE A 82 -13.35 -13.27 13.63
C PHE A 82 -14.64 -13.56 12.87
N THR A 83 -14.73 -14.75 12.28
CA THR A 83 -15.90 -15.21 11.52
C THR A 83 -16.96 -15.92 12.39
N GLY A 84 -16.72 -16.08 13.70
CA GLY A 84 -17.58 -16.87 14.58
C GLY A 84 -17.74 -18.30 14.10
N ASP A 85 -18.93 -18.87 14.28
CA ASP A 85 -19.29 -20.23 13.88
C ASP A 85 -19.79 -20.33 12.42
N HIS A 86 -19.55 -19.30 11.61
CA HIS A 86 -20.05 -19.26 10.23
C HIS A 86 -19.24 -20.20 9.33
N ALA A 87 -19.94 -21.07 8.59
CA ALA A 87 -19.32 -21.98 7.63
C ALA A 87 -18.73 -21.24 6.41
N PRO A 88 -17.66 -21.75 5.76
CA PRO A 88 -17.09 -21.12 4.58
C PRO A 88 -18.07 -20.93 3.43
N ILE A 89 -18.02 -19.75 2.80
CA ILE A 89 -18.78 -19.45 1.58
C ILE A 89 -17.82 -19.51 0.38
N ASN A 90 -18.06 -20.44 -0.53
CA ASN A 90 -17.32 -20.56 -1.79
C ASN A 90 -18.22 -20.21 -2.98
N GLN A 91 -18.03 -19.01 -3.53
CA GLN A 91 -18.73 -18.57 -4.73
C GLN A 91 -17.90 -18.78 -5.98
N ARG A 92 -18.57 -19.25 -7.03
CA ARG A 92 -17.97 -19.42 -8.37
C ARG A 92 -17.66 -18.07 -9.00
N ALA A 93 -16.50 -17.96 -9.63
CA ALA A 93 -16.15 -16.81 -10.47
C ALA A 93 -17.17 -16.60 -11.61
N TYR A 94 -17.49 -15.33 -11.89
CA TYR A 94 -18.38 -14.97 -13.00
C TYR A 94 -17.72 -15.18 -14.36
N ARG A 95 -18.55 -15.37 -15.40
CA ARG A 95 -18.08 -15.36 -16.78
C ARG A 95 -17.72 -13.93 -17.16
N VAL A 96 -16.52 -13.75 -17.71
CA VAL A 96 -16.00 -12.46 -18.18
C VAL A 96 -15.53 -12.59 -19.62
N SER A 97 -15.63 -11.51 -20.38
CA SER A 97 -15.10 -11.40 -21.74
C SER A 97 -13.57 -11.51 -21.76
N PRO A 98 -12.94 -11.79 -22.92
CA PRO A 98 -11.48 -11.82 -23.04
C PRO A 98 -10.80 -10.52 -22.61
N THR A 99 -11.41 -9.38 -22.95
CA THR A 99 -10.89 -8.05 -22.57
C THR A 99 -10.90 -7.84 -21.07
N GLU A 100 -12.00 -8.20 -20.41
CA GLU A 100 -12.11 -8.11 -18.94
C GLU A 100 -11.14 -9.05 -18.24
N ARG A 101 -10.97 -10.28 -18.76
CA ARG A 101 -10.00 -11.24 -18.21
C ARG A 101 -8.58 -10.70 -18.26
N ARG A 102 -8.19 -10.04 -19.36
CA ARG A 102 -6.87 -9.43 -19.50
C ARG A 102 -6.66 -8.35 -18.44
N ILE A 103 -7.64 -7.47 -18.24
CA ILE A 103 -7.57 -6.40 -17.22
C ILE A 103 -7.44 -6.99 -15.81
N ILE A 104 -8.25 -8.00 -15.49
CA ILE A 104 -8.18 -8.69 -14.19
C ILE A 104 -6.79 -9.29 -13.98
N HIS A 105 -6.25 -9.98 -14.98
CA HIS A 105 -4.94 -10.62 -14.89
C HIS A 105 -3.81 -9.59 -14.72
N GLU A 106 -3.83 -8.50 -15.48
CA GLU A 106 -2.84 -7.41 -15.37
C GLU A 106 -2.84 -6.80 -13.96
N GLU A 107 -4.01 -6.51 -13.39
CA GLU A 107 -4.08 -5.92 -12.04
C GLU A 107 -3.71 -6.93 -10.94
N VAL A 108 -4.11 -8.20 -11.07
CA VAL A 108 -3.70 -9.26 -10.13
C VAL A 108 -2.18 -9.45 -10.15
N GLN A 109 -1.57 -9.49 -11.34
CA GLN A 109 -0.12 -9.62 -11.46
C GLN A 109 0.59 -8.42 -10.82
N LYS A 110 0.12 -7.20 -11.08
CA LYS A 110 0.65 -6.00 -10.44
C LYS A 110 0.57 -6.09 -8.91
N MET A 111 -0.56 -6.53 -8.36
CA MET A 111 -0.71 -6.70 -6.90
C MET A 111 0.18 -7.81 -6.32
N LEU A 112 0.45 -8.88 -7.09
CA LEU A 112 1.40 -9.93 -6.73
C LEU A 112 2.83 -9.36 -6.69
N ASP A 113 3.22 -8.62 -7.73
CA ASP A 113 4.54 -7.98 -7.82
C ASP A 113 4.77 -6.94 -6.71
N GLU A 114 3.69 -6.23 -6.30
CA GLU A 114 3.69 -5.29 -5.18
C GLU A 114 3.61 -5.97 -3.80
N GLY A 115 3.41 -7.29 -3.74
CA GLY A 115 3.30 -8.05 -2.49
C GLY A 115 2.02 -7.79 -1.69
N ILE A 116 0.97 -7.26 -2.34
CA ILE A 116 -0.32 -6.93 -1.72
C ILE A 116 -1.20 -8.19 -1.58
N VAL A 117 -1.11 -9.09 -2.54
CA VAL A 117 -1.84 -10.38 -2.56
C VAL A 117 -0.88 -11.54 -2.70
N GLN A 118 -1.33 -12.74 -2.37
CA GLN A 118 -0.57 -13.98 -2.53
C GLN A 118 -1.50 -15.14 -2.95
N PRO A 119 -0.99 -16.17 -3.65
CA PRO A 119 -1.75 -17.38 -3.90
C PRO A 119 -2.20 -18.06 -2.60
N SER A 120 -3.41 -18.62 -2.60
CA SER A 120 -3.93 -19.38 -1.45
C SER A 120 -4.94 -20.43 -1.89
N GLU A 121 -5.07 -21.50 -1.10
CA GLU A 121 -6.11 -22.52 -1.23
C GLU A 121 -7.11 -22.36 -0.10
N SER A 122 -8.05 -21.42 -0.26
CA SER A 122 -9.04 -21.08 0.77
C SER A 122 -10.38 -21.78 0.53
N PRO A 123 -11.07 -22.25 1.59
CA PRO A 123 -12.45 -22.68 1.48
C PRO A 123 -13.43 -21.50 1.27
N TRP A 124 -12.94 -20.26 1.42
CA TRP A 124 -13.67 -19.02 1.15
C TRP A 124 -13.30 -18.46 -0.21
N SER A 125 -14.30 -18.09 -1.02
CA SER A 125 -14.10 -17.47 -2.34
C SER A 125 -15.24 -16.50 -2.66
N SER A 126 -14.89 -15.34 -3.22
CA SER A 126 -15.83 -14.34 -3.73
C SER A 126 -15.41 -13.92 -5.15
N PRO A 127 -16.37 -13.74 -6.08
CA PRO A 127 -16.06 -13.43 -7.47
C PRO A 127 -15.57 -11.98 -7.64
N VAL A 128 -14.62 -11.77 -8.55
CA VAL A 128 -14.16 -10.44 -8.93
C VAL A 128 -15.19 -9.75 -9.84
N VAL A 129 -15.41 -8.46 -9.61
CA VAL A 129 -16.31 -7.62 -10.41
C VAL A 129 -15.55 -6.40 -10.90
N LEU A 130 -15.57 -6.15 -12.21
CA LEU A 130 -15.02 -4.94 -12.79
C LEU A 130 -16.06 -3.83 -12.78
N VAL A 131 -15.68 -2.67 -12.22
CA VAL A 131 -16.54 -1.49 -12.16
C VAL A 131 -15.83 -0.34 -12.85
N ARG A 132 -16.54 0.35 -13.75
CA ARG A 132 -16.03 1.56 -14.40
C ARG A 132 -16.14 2.73 -13.42
N LYS A 133 -15.01 3.29 -13.02
CA LYS A 133 -14.97 4.51 -12.23
C LYS A 133 -15.41 5.69 -13.09
N ARG A 134 -16.45 6.42 -12.66
CA ARG A 134 -16.82 7.69 -13.28
C ARG A 134 -15.80 8.75 -12.83
N ARG A 135 -15.26 9.50 -13.78
CA ARG A 135 -14.48 10.70 -13.49
C ARG A 135 -15.41 11.89 -13.27
#